data_AF-A0A062IRG9-F1
#
_entry.id   AF-A0A062IRG9-F1
#
_cell.length_a   1.000
_cell.length_b   1.000
_cell.length_c   1.000
_cell.angle_alpha   90.00
_cell.angle_beta   90.00
_cell.angle_gamma   90.00
#
_symmetry.space_group_name_H-M   'P 1'
#
loop_
_entity.id
_entity.type
_entity.pdbx_description
1 polymer ?
#
loop_
_entity_poly.entity_id
_entity_poly.type
_entity_poly.pdbx_seq_one_letter_code
_entity_poly.pdbx_strand_id
1 'polypeptide(L)'
;MTKTKIIEAAGPLIAQYGFAKTANKTIAKVANVDLAAINYHFDGRDGLYQAVLMEAHAHYLDEQYLLELVESTYSPEKKLSLLLETLLHKLMEKDVWHGKVFIRELFSPSEHLLSFIELTGMRKFFLIRKLISQVANLDENDPAVLPCILSVMTPCMMLIIAGPNAQAPEPLKNIAQMPLHDLVEHFKKFSLAGLKAISQSNLKN
;
A
#
# COMPACT_ATOMS: atom_id res chain seq x y z
N MET A 1 -3.14 4.93 22.55
CA MET A 1 -1.75 4.70 22.98
C MET A 1 -1.38 3.22 23.10
N THR A 2 -2.10 2.40 23.87
CA THR A 2 -1.74 0.98 24.07
C THR A 2 -1.82 0.14 22.79
N LYS A 3 -2.90 0.30 21.99
CA LYS A 3 -3.03 -0.39 20.69
C LYS A 3 -1.86 -0.10 19.75
N THR A 4 -1.56 1.19 19.50
CA THR A 4 -0.44 1.61 18.66
C THR A 4 0.89 1.06 19.14
N LYS A 5 1.19 1.10 20.45
CA LYS A 5 2.41 0.52 21.02
C LYS A 5 2.54 -0.98 20.72
N ILE A 6 1.43 -1.73 20.80
CA ILE A 6 1.43 -3.17 20.52
C ILE A 6 1.67 -3.42 19.03
N ILE A 7 1.03 -2.65 18.13
CA ILE A 7 1.23 -2.77 16.68
C ILE A 7 2.68 -2.46 16.30
N GLU A 8 3.24 -1.36 16.82
CA GLU A 8 4.63 -0.97 16.57
C GLU A 8 5.66 -1.97 17.13
N ALA A 9 5.31 -2.72 18.17
CA ALA A 9 6.13 -3.83 18.65
C ALA A 9 5.96 -5.10 17.79
N ALA A 10 4.73 -5.39 17.34
CA ALA A 10 4.39 -6.58 16.59
C ALA A 10 4.92 -6.53 15.15
N GLY A 11 4.75 -5.40 14.46
CA GLY A 11 5.10 -5.21 13.05
C GLY A 11 6.53 -5.62 12.72
N PRO A 12 7.57 -5.06 13.38
CA PRO A 12 8.96 -5.44 13.16
C PRO A 12 9.24 -6.93 13.44
N LEU A 13 8.70 -7.47 14.53
CA LEU A 13 8.88 -8.89 14.87
C LEU A 13 8.24 -9.81 13.82
N ILE A 14 7.05 -9.47 13.35
CA ILE A 14 6.34 -10.22 12.30
C ILE A 14 7.04 -10.09 10.95
N ALA A 15 7.52 -8.90 10.59
CA ALA A 15 8.33 -8.69 9.39
C ALA A 15 9.58 -9.59 9.39
N GLN A 16 10.27 -9.66 10.54
CA GLN A 16 11.49 -10.43 10.71
C GLN A 16 11.26 -11.94 10.73
N TYR A 17 10.38 -12.43 11.60
CA TYR A 17 10.23 -13.86 11.88
C TYR A 17 9.05 -14.52 11.15
N GLY A 18 8.12 -13.73 10.62
CA GLY A 18 6.85 -14.18 10.06
C GLY A 18 5.77 -14.37 11.15
N PHE A 19 4.51 -14.17 10.78
CA PHE A 19 3.38 -14.22 11.72
C PHE A 19 3.36 -15.51 12.54
N ALA A 20 3.45 -16.68 11.91
CA ALA A 20 3.39 -17.99 12.58
C ALA A 20 4.46 -18.18 13.68
N LYS A 21 5.65 -17.58 13.53
CA LYS A 21 6.78 -17.76 14.46
C LYS A 21 6.85 -16.69 15.55
N THR A 22 6.03 -15.64 15.48
CA THR A 22 6.05 -14.54 16.44
C THR A 22 5.03 -14.76 17.57
N ALA A 23 5.50 -14.97 18.80
CA ALA A 23 4.64 -15.21 19.95
C ALA A 23 4.11 -13.91 20.60
N ASN A 24 2.83 -13.87 20.97
CA ASN A 24 2.22 -12.72 21.69
C ASN A 24 2.95 -12.36 22.99
N LYS A 25 3.54 -13.34 23.69
CA LYS A 25 4.37 -13.10 24.88
C LYS A 25 5.59 -12.23 24.56
N THR A 26 6.24 -12.49 23.43
CA THR A 26 7.38 -11.69 22.96
C THR A 26 6.93 -10.28 22.59
N ILE A 27 5.81 -10.15 21.88
CA ILE A 27 5.23 -8.85 21.51
C ILE A 27 4.89 -8.04 22.76
N ALA A 28 4.18 -8.63 23.74
CA ALA A 28 3.81 -7.96 24.98
C ALA A 28 5.04 -7.46 25.76
N LYS A 29 6.09 -8.28 25.82
CA LYS A 29 7.38 -7.90 26.43
C LYS A 29 8.02 -6.71 25.72
N VAL A 30 8.07 -6.71 24.38
CA VAL A 30 8.65 -5.60 23.60
C VAL A 30 7.80 -4.33 23.70
N ALA A 31 6.48 -4.46 23.69
CA ALA A 31 5.55 -3.35 23.87
C ALA A 31 5.49 -2.80 25.31
N ASN A 32 6.12 -3.49 26.27
CA ASN A 32 6.04 -3.22 27.71
C ASN A 32 4.59 -3.15 28.22
N VAL A 33 3.80 -4.16 27.90
CA VAL A 33 2.39 -4.32 28.32
C VAL A 33 2.14 -5.72 28.86
N ASP A 34 1.05 -5.88 29.61
CA ASP A 34 0.55 -7.22 29.97
C ASP A 34 0.05 -7.95 28.71
N LEU A 35 0.26 -9.27 28.65
CA LEU A 35 -0.31 -10.14 27.62
C LEU A 35 -1.84 -10.00 27.51
N ALA A 36 -2.52 -9.78 28.63
CA ALA A 36 -3.97 -9.55 28.67
C ALA A 36 -4.39 -8.34 27.83
N ALA A 37 -3.53 -7.32 27.69
CA ALA A 37 -3.81 -6.15 26.86
C ALA A 37 -3.91 -6.49 25.37
N ILE A 38 -3.16 -7.50 24.90
CA ILE A 38 -3.27 -7.97 23.51
C ILE A 38 -4.64 -8.61 23.27
N ASN A 39 -5.04 -9.54 24.14
CA ASN A 39 -6.34 -10.20 24.01
C ASN A 39 -7.49 -9.20 24.11
N TYR A 40 -7.42 -8.26 25.05
CA TYR A 40 -8.44 -7.22 25.23
C TYR A 40 -8.58 -6.28 24.02
N HIS A 41 -7.47 -5.89 23.39
CA HIS A 41 -7.50 -4.90 22.32
C HIS A 41 -7.70 -5.45 20.91
N PHE A 42 -7.33 -6.71 20.70
CA PHE A 42 -7.20 -7.32 19.38
C PHE A 42 -7.90 -8.67 19.27
N ASP A 43 -8.65 -9.09 20.29
CA ASP A 43 -9.34 -10.39 20.31
C ASP A 43 -8.39 -11.59 20.06
N GLY A 44 -7.16 -11.44 20.54
CA GLY A 44 -6.12 -12.47 20.45
C GLY A 44 -5.09 -12.23 19.33
N ARG A 45 -4.50 -13.31 18.85
CA ARG A 45 -3.34 -13.29 17.95
C ARG A 45 -3.73 -12.92 16.52
N ASP A 46 -4.82 -13.47 16.02
CA ASP A 46 -5.25 -13.25 14.64
C ASP A 46 -5.75 -11.83 14.42
N GLY A 47 -6.54 -11.29 15.34
CA GLY A 47 -6.96 -9.89 15.26
C GLY A 47 -5.80 -8.90 15.47
N LEU A 48 -4.74 -9.29 16.19
CA LEU A 48 -3.52 -8.48 16.23
C LEU A 48 -2.84 -8.45 14.87
N TYR A 49 -2.76 -9.59 14.18
CA TYR A 49 -2.16 -9.62 12.86
C TYR A 49 -2.98 -8.86 11.81
N GLN A 50 -4.31 -8.96 11.86
CA GLN A 50 -5.19 -8.12 11.03
C GLN A 50 -4.92 -6.63 11.27
N ALA A 51 -4.78 -6.19 12.53
CA ALA A 51 -4.46 -4.81 12.84
C ALA A 51 -3.08 -4.38 12.31
N VAL A 52 -2.08 -5.28 12.37
CA VAL A 52 -0.74 -5.05 11.78
C VAL A 52 -0.82 -4.92 10.25
N LEU A 53 -1.65 -5.73 9.58
CA LEU A 53 -1.89 -5.63 8.14
C LEU A 53 -2.57 -4.31 7.76
N MET A 54 -3.56 -3.89 8.55
CA MET A 54 -4.25 -2.62 8.37
C MET A 54 -3.28 -1.44 8.49
N GLU A 55 -2.42 -1.44 9.51
CA GLU A 55 -1.38 -0.43 9.71
C GLU A 55 -0.35 -0.45 8.56
N ALA A 56 0.12 -1.64 8.16
CA ALA A 56 1.03 -1.80 7.03
C ALA A 56 0.50 -1.18 5.74
N HIS A 57 -0.79 -1.36 5.45
CA HIS A 57 -1.39 -0.76 4.27
C HIS A 57 -1.71 0.73 4.46
N ALA A 58 -2.16 1.16 5.63
CA ALA A 58 -2.45 2.57 5.93
C ALA A 58 -1.20 3.45 5.84
N HIS A 59 -0.04 2.90 6.20
CA HIS A 59 1.25 3.58 6.10
C HIS A 59 1.56 4.06 4.66
N TYR A 60 1.22 3.26 3.64
CA TYR A 60 1.46 3.59 2.23
C TYR A 60 0.29 4.32 1.56
N LEU A 61 -0.93 3.90 1.90
CA LEU A 61 -2.17 4.42 1.33
C LEU A 61 -3.17 4.63 2.46
N ASP A 62 -3.20 5.84 3.00
CA ASP A 62 -4.19 6.24 3.98
C ASP A 62 -5.56 6.43 3.32
N GLU A 63 -6.61 5.90 3.96
CA GLU A 63 -7.97 5.92 3.40
C GLU A 63 -8.57 7.33 3.41
N GLN A 64 -8.34 8.07 4.50
CA GLN A 64 -8.87 9.42 4.68
C GLN A 64 -8.24 10.39 3.67
N TYR A 65 -6.92 10.31 3.51
CA TYR A 65 -6.21 11.07 2.48
C TYR A 65 -6.71 10.75 1.07
N LEU A 66 -6.93 9.47 0.72
CA LEU A 66 -7.47 9.09 -0.59
C LEU A 66 -8.87 9.68 -0.81
N LEU A 67 -9.72 9.65 0.21
CA LEU A 67 -11.08 10.21 0.15
C LEU A 67 -11.02 11.73 -0.10
N GLU A 68 -10.24 12.45 0.70
CA GLU A 68 -10.03 13.90 0.55
C GLU A 68 -9.48 14.26 -0.83
N LEU A 69 -8.54 13.46 -1.33
CA LEU A 69 -7.95 13.65 -2.65
C LEU A 69 -8.99 13.46 -3.77
N VAL A 70 -9.81 12.42 -3.69
CA VAL A 70 -10.90 12.14 -4.65
C VAL A 70 -11.96 13.24 -4.62
N GLU A 71 -12.31 13.77 -3.45
CA GLU A 71 -13.34 14.81 -3.26
C GLU A 71 -12.84 16.23 -3.54
N SER A 72 -11.52 16.44 -3.60
CA SER A 72 -10.93 17.76 -3.87
C SER A 72 -11.33 18.35 -5.24
N THR A 73 -11.17 19.67 -5.36
CA THR A 73 -11.44 20.44 -6.59
C THR A 73 -10.31 20.40 -7.61
N TYR A 74 -9.22 19.66 -7.35
CA TYR A 74 -8.11 19.51 -8.29
C TYR A 74 -8.54 18.81 -9.58
N SER A 75 -7.81 19.07 -10.67
CA SER A 75 -7.99 18.29 -11.90
C SER A 75 -7.63 16.82 -11.67
N PRO A 76 -8.22 15.87 -12.42
CA PRO A 76 -7.88 14.45 -12.29
C PRO A 76 -6.39 14.17 -12.37
N GLU A 77 -5.67 14.83 -13.28
CA GLU A 77 -4.23 14.66 -13.46
C GLU A 77 -3.43 15.15 -12.26
N LYS A 78 -3.88 16.25 -11.63
CA LYS A 78 -3.26 16.74 -10.40
C LYS A 78 -3.54 15.80 -9.23
N LYS A 79 -4.73 15.20 -9.14
CA LYS A 79 -5.04 14.16 -8.15
C LYS A 79 -4.13 12.95 -8.29
N LEU A 80 -3.96 12.42 -9.51
CA LEU A 80 -3.02 11.33 -9.77
C LEU A 80 -1.58 11.69 -9.41
N SER A 81 -1.16 12.91 -9.73
CA SER A 81 0.18 13.38 -9.41
C SER A 81 0.42 13.38 -7.90
N LEU A 82 -0.53 13.91 -7.12
CA LEU A 82 -0.45 13.93 -5.66
C LEU A 82 -0.48 12.53 -5.05
N LEU A 83 -1.32 11.63 -5.57
CA LEU A 83 -1.36 10.22 -5.16
C LEU A 83 0.02 9.56 -5.32
N LEU A 84 0.62 9.68 -6.51
CA LEU A 84 1.93 9.09 -6.81
C LEU A 84 3.04 9.73 -5.95
N GLU A 85 3.01 11.04 -5.75
CA GLU A 85 3.97 11.75 -4.91
C GLU A 85 3.93 11.28 -3.47
N THR A 86 2.74 11.22 -2.86
CA THR A 86 2.55 10.74 -1.48
C THR A 86 2.96 9.28 -1.35
N LEU A 87 2.54 8.42 -2.29
CA LEU A 87 2.89 7.01 -2.28
C LEU A 87 4.41 6.83 -2.37
N LEU A 88 5.05 7.40 -3.38
CA LEU A 88 6.50 7.27 -3.60
C LEU A 88 7.33 7.83 -2.44
N HIS A 89 6.88 8.91 -1.79
CA HIS A 89 7.54 9.43 -0.60
C HIS A 89 7.57 8.40 0.53
N LYS A 90 6.45 7.71 0.77
CA LYS A 90 6.36 6.61 1.74
C LYS A 90 7.21 5.40 1.36
N LEU A 91 7.28 5.09 0.07
CA LEU A 91 8.06 3.95 -0.44
C LEU A 91 9.58 4.11 -0.27
N MET A 92 10.06 5.35 -0.20
CA MET A 92 11.48 5.65 -0.01
C MET A 92 11.89 5.73 1.45
N GLU A 93 10.95 5.61 2.40
CA GLU A 93 11.28 5.46 3.81
C GLU A 93 12.12 4.18 4.02
N LYS A 94 13.25 4.31 4.71
CA LYS A 94 14.16 3.18 4.96
C LYS A 94 13.73 2.41 6.20
N ASP A 95 14.01 1.10 6.19
CA ASP A 95 13.85 0.20 7.33
C ASP A 95 12.43 0.10 7.93
N VAL A 96 11.39 0.44 7.16
CA VAL A 96 9.99 0.25 7.58
C VAL A 96 9.56 -1.21 7.49
N TRP A 97 8.96 -1.71 8.57
CA TRP A 97 8.47 -3.08 8.67
C TRP A 97 7.21 -3.31 7.80
N HIS A 98 6.45 -2.25 7.51
CA HIS A 98 5.19 -2.27 6.76
C HIS A 98 5.33 -3.00 5.41
N GLY A 99 6.33 -2.62 4.60
CA GLY A 99 6.57 -3.21 3.28
C GLY A 99 6.92 -4.70 3.35
N LYS A 100 7.69 -5.13 4.37
CA LYS A 100 8.05 -6.54 4.57
C LYS A 100 6.85 -7.41 4.90
N VAL A 101 5.90 -6.89 5.70
CA VAL A 101 4.64 -7.57 5.98
C VAL A 101 3.80 -7.67 4.70
N PHE A 102 3.68 -6.57 3.96
CA PHE A 102 2.91 -6.54 2.72
C PHE A 102 3.46 -7.52 1.65
N ILE A 103 4.78 -7.55 1.44
CA ILE A 103 5.43 -8.48 0.49
C ILE A 103 5.15 -9.94 0.84
N ARG A 104 5.15 -10.29 2.14
CA ARG A 104 4.86 -11.66 2.56
C ARG A 104 3.45 -12.09 2.17
N GLU A 105 2.47 -11.22 2.41
CA GLU A 105 1.08 -11.49 2.01
C GLU A 105 0.90 -11.51 0.48
N LEU A 106 1.69 -10.73 -0.27
CA LEU A 106 1.62 -10.74 -1.73
C LEU A 106 2.09 -12.09 -2.32
N PHE A 107 3.16 -12.68 -1.78
CA PHE A 107 3.72 -13.95 -2.29
C PHE A 107 3.16 -15.20 -1.62
N SER A 108 2.59 -15.07 -0.42
CA SER A 108 1.99 -16.17 0.34
C SER A 108 0.75 -15.66 1.08
N PRO A 109 -0.36 -15.40 0.37
CA PRO A 109 -1.59 -14.87 0.96
C PRO A 109 -2.11 -15.72 2.13
N SER A 110 -2.46 -15.06 3.23
CA SER A 110 -3.13 -15.65 4.38
C SER A 110 -4.62 -15.36 4.38
N GLU A 111 -5.38 -16.07 5.23
CA GLU A 111 -6.79 -15.76 5.49
C GLU A 111 -6.98 -14.34 6.05
N HIS A 112 -5.98 -13.82 6.77
CA HIS A 112 -5.99 -12.46 7.32
C HIS A 112 -5.93 -11.38 6.22
N LEU A 113 -5.25 -11.65 5.09
CA LEU A 113 -5.28 -10.76 3.93
C LEU A 113 -6.69 -10.69 3.32
N LEU A 114 -7.40 -11.82 3.23
CA LEU A 114 -8.77 -11.84 2.72
C LEU A 114 -9.69 -10.99 3.59
N SER A 115 -9.64 -11.18 4.91
CA SER A 115 -10.41 -10.33 5.85
C SER A 115 -10.04 -8.84 5.72
N PHE A 116 -8.75 -8.53 5.55
CA PHE A 116 -8.32 -7.15 5.30
C PHE A 116 -8.91 -6.57 4.01
N ILE A 117 -8.92 -7.34 2.92
CA ILE A 117 -9.48 -6.91 1.63
C ILE A 117 -10.96 -6.56 1.80
N GLU A 118 -11.74 -7.43 2.43
CA GLU A 118 -13.17 -7.23 2.68
C GLU A 118 -13.44 -5.99 3.55
N LEU A 119 -12.65 -5.81 4.61
CA LEU A 119 -12.92 -4.78 5.61
C LEU A 119 -12.33 -3.41 5.29
N THR A 120 -11.29 -3.32 4.46
CA THR A 120 -10.54 -2.07 4.23
C THR A 120 -10.00 -1.95 2.81
N GLY A 121 -9.42 -3.01 2.25
CA GLY A 121 -8.80 -2.99 0.93
C GLY A 121 -9.76 -2.57 -0.18
N MET A 122 -11.01 -3.05 -0.15
CA MET A 122 -12.03 -2.73 -1.15
C MET A 122 -12.37 -1.24 -1.21
N ARG A 123 -12.43 -0.53 -0.08
CA ARG A 123 -12.74 0.91 -0.06
C ARG A 123 -11.64 1.72 -0.74
N LYS A 124 -10.38 1.44 -0.41
CA LYS A 124 -9.22 2.06 -1.05
C LYS A 124 -9.17 1.74 -2.55
N PHE A 125 -9.50 0.50 -2.91
CA PHE A 125 -9.60 0.09 -4.31
C PHE A 125 -10.65 0.91 -5.08
N PHE A 126 -11.85 1.12 -4.54
CA PHE A 126 -12.88 1.95 -5.19
C PHE A 126 -12.44 3.41 -5.34
N LEU A 127 -11.77 3.99 -4.34
CA LEU A 127 -11.25 5.36 -4.44
C LEU A 127 -10.19 5.48 -5.54
N ILE A 128 -9.26 4.54 -5.64
CA ILE A 128 -8.25 4.50 -6.71
C ILE A 128 -8.92 4.28 -8.06
N ARG A 129 -9.89 3.36 -8.15
CA ARG A 129 -10.66 3.10 -9.38
C ARG A 129 -11.33 4.37 -9.90
N LYS A 130 -12.02 5.10 -9.03
CA LYS A 130 -12.67 6.37 -9.35
C LYS A 130 -11.68 7.45 -9.79
N LEU A 131 -10.52 7.55 -9.14
CA LEU A 131 -9.48 8.51 -9.54
C LEU A 131 -8.93 8.16 -10.93
N ILE A 132 -8.60 6.89 -11.18
CA ILE A 132 -8.04 6.44 -12.45
C ILE A 132 -9.05 6.56 -13.59
N SER A 133 -10.33 6.24 -13.36
CA SER A 133 -11.37 6.40 -14.39
C SER A 133 -11.57 7.86 -14.79
N GLN A 134 -11.50 8.79 -13.83
CA GLN A 134 -11.56 10.24 -14.10
C GLN A 134 -10.40 10.72 -14.99
N VAL A 135 -9.18 10.24 -14.73
CA VAL A 135 -8.01 10.60 -15.55
C VAL A 135 -8.07 9.97 -16.94
N ALA A 136 -8.53 8.72 -17.03
CA ALA A 136 -8.70 8.02 -18.29
C ALA A 136 -9.94 8.49 -19.08
N ASN A 137 -10.80 9.31 -18.48
CA ASN A 137 -12.11 9.70 -19.02
C ASN A 137 -12.92 8.47 -19.48
N LEU A 138 -13.02 7.48 -18.60
CA LEU A 138 -13.79 6.24 -18.80
C LEU A 138 -14.91 6.15 -17.77
N ASP A 139 -15.95 5.39 -18.09
CA ASP A 139 -16.90 4.95 -17.07
C ASP A 139 -16.14 4.18 -15.98
N GLU A 140 -16.54 4.35 -14.72
CA GLU A 140 -15.85 3.68 -13.62
C GLU A 140 -15.89 2.16 -13.79
N ASN A 141 -16.96 1.60 -14.34
CA ASN A 141 -17.15 0.17 -14.56
C ASN A 141 -16.55 -0.36 -15.88
N ASP A 142 -15.94 0.50 -16.70
CA ASP A 142 -15.31 0.11 -17.96
C ASP A 142 -14.19 -0.94 -17.70
N PRO A 143 -14.15 -2.06 -18.45
CA PRO A 143 -13.17 -3.12 -18.27
C PRO A 143 -11.72 -2.65 -18.45
N ALA A 144 -11.47 -1.57 -19.19
CA ALA A 144 -10.15 -1.00 -19.38
C ALA A 144 -9.60 -0.29 -18.13
N VAL A 145 -10.45 0.08 -17.16
CA VAL A 145 -10.02 0.74 -15.92
C VAL A 145 -9.13 -0.18 -15.07
N LEU A 146 -9.43 -1.48 -15.00
CA LEU A 146 -8.65 -2.43 -14.21
C LEU A 146 -7.18 -2.54 -14.68
N PRO A 147 -6.89 -2.78 -15.98
CA PRO A 147 -5.53 -2.70 -16.52
C PRO A 147 -4.85 -1.34 -16.27
N CYS A 148 -5.59 -0.24 -16.34
CA CYS A 148 -5.07 1.10 -16.05
C CYS A 148 -4.60 1.22 -14.59
N ILE A 149 -5.41 0.77 -13.62
CA ILE A 149 -5.01 0.74 -12.20
C ILE A 149 -3.75 -0.11 -12.03
N LEU A 150 -3.72 -1.31 -12.61
CA LEU A 150 -2.54 -2.18 -12.53
C LEU A 150 -1.29 -1.49 -13.10
N SER A 151 -1.41 -0.87 -14.27
CA SER A 151 -0.28 -0.21 -14.94
C SER A 151 0.29 0.96 -14.13
N VAL A 152 -0.58 1.70 -13.43
CA VAL A 152 -0.18 2.84 -12.58
C VAL A 152 0.42 2.38 -11.25
N MET A 153 -0.18 1.37 -10.62
CA MET A 153 0.20 0.96 -9.25
C MET A 153 1.37 -0.04 -9.23
N THR A 154 1.54 -0.88 -10.26
CA THR A 154 2.56 -1.94 -10.28
C THR A 154 4.00 -1.41 -10.14
N PRO A 155 4.41 -0.30 -10.80
CA PRO A 155 5.75 0.26 -10.60
C PRO A 155 6.01 0.64 -9.13
N CYS A 156 4.99 1.15 -8.43
CA CYS A 156 5.07 1.48 -7.01
C CYS A 156 5.21 0.21 -6.14
N MET A 157 4.44 -0.85 -6.44
CA MET A 157 4.59 -2.15 -5.77
C MET A 157 5.98 -2.75 -5.97
N MET A 158 6.58 -2.56 -7.15
CA MET A 158 7.92 -3.04 -7.44
C MET A 158 8.99 -2.38 -6.55
N LEU A 159 8.82 -1.09 -6.23
CA LEU A 159 9.70 -0.39 -5.31
C LEU A 159 9.56 -0.90 -3.86
N ILE A 160 8.34 -1.26 -3.43
CA ILE A 160 8.13 -1.95 -2.15
C ILE A 160 8.94 -3.24 -2.11
N ILE A 161 8.96 -4.02 -3.19
CA ILE A 161 9.69 -5.30 -3.23
C ILE A 161 11.21 -5.06 -3.24
N ALA A 162 11.67 -4.07 -4.00
CA ALA A 162 13.09 -3.79 -4.18
C ALA A 162 13.77 -3.16 -2.95
N GLY A 163 13.10 -2.21 -2.28
CA GLY A 163 13.70 -1.41 -1.19
C GLY A 163 14.17 -2.24 0.02
N PRO A 164 13.36 -3.15 0.57
CA PRO A 164 13.70 -3.98 1.72
C PRO A 164 14.56 -5.21 1.38
N ASN A 165 14.71 -5.55 0.10
CA ASN A 165 15.28 -6.83 -0.31
C ASN A 165 16.74 -6.70 -0.74
N ALA A 166 17.66 -7.07 0.16
CA ALA A 166 19.09 -7.15 -0.14
C ALA A 166 19.40 -8.09 -1.33
N GLN A 167 18.50 -9.04 -1.65
CA GLN A 167 18.63 -9.97 -2.77
C GLN A 167 17.97 -9.47 -4.07
N ALA A 168 17.40 -8.25 -4.09
CA ALA A 168 16.83 -7.70 -5.30
C ALA A 168 17.91 -7.58 -6.42
N PRO A 169 17.57 -7.90 -7.68
CA PRO A 169 18.42 -7.65 -8.84
C PRO A 169 18.93 -6.20 -8.90
N GLU A 170 20.16 -6.02 -9.39
CA GLU A 170 20.82 -4.72 -9.47
C GLU A 170 20.02 -3.64 -10.20
N PRO A 171 19.33 -3.91 -11.33
CA PRO A 171 18.50 -2.89 -11.98
C PRO A 171 17.42 -2.31 -11.06
N LEU A 172 16.83 -3.12 -10.18
CA LEU A 172 15.77 -2.69 -9.27
C LEU A 172 16.33 -1.89 -8.09
N LYS A 173 17.52 -2.26 -7.62
CA LYS A 173 18.25 -1.47 -6.61
C LYS A 173 18.60 -0.08 -7.15
N ASN A 174 19.04 0.00 -8.40
CA ASN A 174 19.36 1.28 -9.03
C ASN A 174 18.14 2.19 -9.11
N ILE A 175 16.98 1.65 -9.50
CA ILE A 175 15.71 2.42 -9.52
C ILE A 175 15.34 2.87 -8.10
N ALA A 176 15.40 1.98 -7.10
CA ALA A 176 15.06 2.31 -5.71
C ALA A 176 16.02 3.35 -5.07
N GLN A 177 17.20 3.57 -5.65
CA GLN A 177 18.18 4.57 -5.23
C GLN A 177 18.09 5.89 -6.01
N MET A 178 17.24 5.97 -7.04
CA MET A 178 17.05 7.21 -7.79
C MET A 178 16.48 8.33 -6.90
N PRO A 179 16.76 9.60 -7.22
CA PRO A 179 16.13 10.72 -6.52
C PRO A 179 14.61 10.64 -6.59
N LEU A 180 13.93 10.84 -5.45
CA LEU A 180 12.47 10.78 -5.34
C LEU A 180 11.78 11.64 -6.42
N HIS A 181 12.28 12.87 -6.59
CA HIS A 181 11.73 13.81 -7.56
C HIS A 181 11.72 13.25 -8.99
N ASP A 182 12.82 12.61 -9.40
CA ASP A 182 12.97 12.05 -10.75
C ASP A 182 12.02 10.85 -10.96
N LEU A 183 11.86 10.00 -9.94
CA LEU A 183 10.91 8.89 -9.96
C LEU A 183 9.46 9.36 -10.05
N VAL A 184 9.09 10.36 -9.23
CA VAL A 184 7.74 10.95 -9.22
C VAL A 184 7.41 11.54 -10.59
N GLU A 185 8.29 12.37 -11.13
CA GLU A 185 8.05 12.98 -12.45
C GLU A 185 8.00 11.93 -13.57
N HIS A 186 8.84 10.90 -13.52
CA HIS A 186 8.79 9.81 -14.49
C HIS A 186 7.47 9.02 -14.43
N PHE A 187 7.08 8.54 -13.24
CA PHE A 187 5.88 7.71 -13.08
C PHE A 187 4.61 8.50 -13.39
N LYS A 188 4.56 9.78 -13.00
CA LYS A 188 3.48 10.70 -13.36
C LYS A 188 3.38 10.85 -14.88
N LYS A 189 4.49 11.17 -15.56
CA LYS A 189 4.50 11.36 -17.01
C LYS A 189 4.07 10.09 -17.76
N PHE A 190 4.61 8.93 -17.37
CA PHE A 190 4.29 7.65 -17.99
C PHE A 190 2.81 7.28 -17.77
N SER A 191 2.32 7.40 -16.54
CA SER A 191 0.93 7.10 -16.19
C SER A 191 -0.05 7.99 -16.95
N LEU A 192 0.16 9.32 -16.95
CA LEU A 192 -0.74 10.25 -17.64
C LEU A 192 -0.75 10.01 -19.16
N ALA A 193 0.41 9.77 -19.77
CA ALA A 193 0.50 9.48 -21.20
C ALA A 193 -0.24 8.18 -21.55
N GLY A 194 -0.06 7.11 -20.76
CA GLY A 194 -0.74 5.84 -20.94
C GLY A 194 -2.26 5.95 -20.81
N LEU A 195 -2.74 6.58 -19.73
CA LEU A 195 -4.18 6.78 -19.50
C LEU A 195 -4.84 7.61 -20.61
N LYS A 196 -4.16 8.66 -21.09
CA LYS A 196 -4.63 9.45 -22.23
C LYS A 196 -4.70 8.64 -23.52
N ALA A 197 -3.73 7.77 -23.78
CA ALA A 197 -3.75 6.91 -24.97
C ALA A 197 -4.93 5.91 -24.93
N ILE A 198 -5.19 5.32 -23.76
CA ILE A 198 -6.36 4.42 -23.57
C ILE A 198 -7.66 5.17 -23.82
N SER A 199 -7.82 6.37 -23.23
CA SER A 199 -8.98 7.25 -23.45
C SER A 199 -9.27 7.47 -24.94
N GLN A 200 -8.23 7.80 -25.71
CA GLN A 200 -8.36 8.07 -27.14
C GLN A 200 -8.66 6.82 -27.97
N SER A 201 -8.24 5.65 -27.53
CA SER A 201 -8.54 4.38 -28.20
C SER A 201 -9.97 3.92 -27.97
N ASN A 202 -10.51 4.15 -26.77
CA ASN A 202 -11.90 3.79 -26.43
C ASN A 202 -12.93 4.70 -27.10
N LEU A 203 -12.58 5.97 -27.38
CA LEU A 203 -13.44 6.87 -28.17
C LEU A 203 -13.59 6.47 -29.66
N LYS A 204 -12.76 5.53 -30.14
CA LYS A 204 -12.78 5.06 -31.54
C LYS A 204 -13.56 3.75 -31.72
N ASN A 205 -13.99 3.11 -30.63
CA ASN A 205 -14.84 1.92 -30.62
C ASN A 205 -16.28 2.29 -30.25
#